data_AF-A0A350FZN5-F1
#
_entry.id   AF-A0A350FZN5-F1
#
_cell.length_a   1.000
_cell.length_b   1.000
_cell.length_c   1.000
_cell.angle_alpha   90.00
_cell.angle_beta   90.00
_cell.angle_gamma   90.00
#
_symmetry.space_group_name_H-M   'P 1'
#
loop_
_entity.id
_entity.type
_entity.pdbx_description
1 polymer ?
#
loop_
_entity_poly.entity_id
_entity_poly.type
_entity_poly.pdbx_seq_one_letter_code
_entity_poly.pdbx_strand_id
1 'polypeptide(L)' 'MDEIVKLVMKKTGLPKDTATAAVKVVIDFLKKKLPPAVGKAIDAYLSGKGDVASAVNMLGGLLDSSKKKKK' A
#
# COMPACT_ATOMS: atom_id res chain seq x y z
N MET A 1 -1.63 0.72 -9.19
CA MET A 1 -0.97 -0.58 -9.51
C MET A 1 0.03 -0.47 -10.65
N ASP A 2 -0.31 0.19 -11.77
CA ASP A 2 0.52 0.23 -12.98
C ASP A 2 1.91 0.85 -12.82
N GLU A 3 2.07 1.91 -12.03
CA GLU A 3 3.39 2.52 -11.79
C GLU A 3 4.35 1.57 -11.08
N ILE A 4 3.85 0.85 -10.06
CA ILE A 4 4.64 -0.12 -9.29
C ILE A 4 5.06 -1.28 -10.20
N VAL A 5 4.12 -1.78 -11.03
CA VAL A 5 4.42 -2.82 -12.01
C VAL A 5 5.47 -2.34 -13.02
N LYS A 6 5.34 -1.11 -13.56
CA LYS A 6 6.35 -0.54 -14.48
C LYS A 6 7.73 -0.41 -13.83
N LEU A 7 7.80 0.01 -12.56
CA LEU A 7 9.06 0.10 -11.82
C LEU A 7 9.70 -1.29 -11.65
N VAL A 8 8.91 -2.28 -11.27
CA VAL A 8 9.38 -3.67 -11.15
C VAL A 8 9.87 -4.18 -12.49
N MET A 9 9.09 -4.03 -13.57
CA MET A 9 9.51 -4.41 -14.92
C MET A 9 10.82 -3.74 -15.32
N LYS A 10 10.95 -2.42 -15.11
CA LYS A 10 12.16 -1.65 -15.46
C LYS A 10 13.39 -2.10 -14.67
N LYS A 11 13.23 -2.52 -13.41
CA LYS A 11 14.33 -2.89 -12.51
C LYS A 11 14.70 -4.36 -12.57
N THR A 12 13.77 -5.23 -12.95
CA THR A 12 13.95 -6.69 -12.91
C THR A 12 13.96 -7.33 -14.30
N GLY A 13 13.51 -6.62 -15.34
CA GLY A 13 13.32 -7.17 -16.68
C GLY A 13 12.15 -8.14 -16.80
N LEU A 14 11.33 -8.29 -15.75
CA LEU A 14 10.20 -9.21 -15.77
C LEU A 14 9.11 -8.77 -16.76
N PRO A 15 8.43 -9.73 -17.42
CA PRO A 15 7.26 -9.43 -18.25
C PRO A 15 6.11 -8.91 -17.37
N LYS A 16 5.20 -8.14 -17.98
CA LYS A 16 4.13 -7.41 -17.28
C LYS A 16 3.26 -8.31 -16.40
N ASP A 17 2.90 -9.50 -16.90
CA ASP A 17 2.05 -10.44 -16.16
C ASP A 17 2.75 -10.97 -14.91
N THR A 18 4.01 -11.38 -15.03
CA THR A 18 4.83 -11.85 -13.91
C THR A 18 5.10 -10.73 -12.91
N ALA A 19 5.38 -9.52 -13.38
CA ALA A 19 5.57 -8.35 -12.50
C ALA A 19 4.28 -8.02 -11.74
N THR A 20 3.13 -8.11 -12.39
CA THR A 20 1.82 -7.89 -11.75
C THR A 20 1.54 -8.93 -10.67
N ALA A 21 1.82 -10.21 -10.96
CA ALA A 21 1.67 -11.29 -10.00
C ALA A 21 2.60 -11.10 -8.78
N ALA A 22 3.87 -10.74 -9.02
CA ALA A 22 4.83 -10.48 -7.94
C ALA A 22 4.37 -9.33 -7.02
N VAL A 23 3.91 -8.21 -7.60
CA VAL A 23 3.42 -7.08 -6.82
C VAL A 23 2.19 -7.46 -5.97
N LYS A 24 1.26 -8.27 -6.51
CA LYS A 24 0.11 -8.78 -5.74
C LYS A 24 0.54 -9.61 -4.53
N VAL A 25 1.48 -10.55 -4.71
CA VAL A 25 1.99 -11.39 -3.61
C VAL A 25 2.60 -10.53 -2.50
N VAL A 26 3.37 -9.50 -2.87
CA VAL A 26 3.97 -8.57 -1.89
C VAL A 26 2.89 -7.77 -1.15
N ILE A 27 1.90 -7.24 -1.87
CA ILE A 27 0.79 -6.49 -1.25
C ILE A 27 0.00 -7.39 -0.29
N ASP A 28 -0.32 -8.62 -0.68
CA ASP A 28 -1.04 -9.57 0.17
C ASP A 28 -0.23 -9.94 1.42
N PHE A 29 1.08 -10.12 1.28
CA PHE A 29 1.97 -10.32 2.41
C PHE A 29 1.96 -9.11 3.37
N LEU A 30 2.08 -7.90 2.83
CA LEU A 30 2.05 -6.67 3.61
C LEU A 30 0.70 -6.51 4.34
N LYS A 31 -0.42 -6.78 3.67
CA LYS A 31 -1.76 -6.74 4.29
C LYS A 31 -1.92 -7.73 5.44
N LYS A 32 -1.32 -8.92 5.33
CA LYS A 32 -1.33 -9.93 6.40
C LYS A 32 -0.47 -9.56 7.60
N LYS A 33 0.58 -8.77 7.39
CA LYS A 33 1.53 -8.36 8.44
C LYS A 33 1.23 -6.99 9.04
N LEU A 34 0.53 -6.13 8.31
CA LEU A 34 0.21 -4.78 8.74
C LEU A 34 -1.18 -4.73 9.40
N PRO A 35 -1.40 -3.79 10.34
CA PRO A 35 -2.71 -3.58 10.92
C PRO A 35 -3.77 -3.27 9.85
N PRO A 36 -5.05 -3.63 10.08
CA PRO A 36 -6.13 -3.47 9.10
C PRO A 36 -6.27 -2.05 8.54
N ALA A 37 -5.97 -1.04 9.35
CA ALA A 37 -5.99 0.37 8.94
C ALA A 37 -4.98 0.70 7.82
N VAL A 38 -3.80 0.07 7.85
CA VAL A 38 -2.75 0.30 6.85
C VAL A 38 -3.08 -0.45 5.55
N GLY A 39 -3.63 -1.65 5.65
CA GLY A 39 -4.12 -2.41 4.49
C GLY A 39 -5.17 -1.63 3.70
N LYS A 40 -6.13 -0.98 4.38
CA LYS A 40 -7.13 -0.11 3.75
C LYS A 40 -6.51 1.12 3.07
N ALA A 41 -5.48 1.72 3.67
CA ALA A 41 -4.78 2.85 3.06
C ALA A 41 -4.00 2.45 1.79
N ILE A 42 -3.37 1.27 1.81
CA ILE A 42 -2.69 0.69 0.64
C ILE A 42 -3.68 0.42 -0.48
N ASP A 43 -4.84 -0.17 -0.18
CA ASP A 43 -5.89 -0.41 -1.18
C ASP A 43 -6.47 0.87 -1.78
N ALA A 44 -6.66 1.91 -0.96
CA ALA A 44 -7.12 3.21 -1.42
C ALA A 44 -6.11 3.86 -2.38
N TYR A 45 -4.82 3.79 -2.05
CA TYR A 45 -3.74 4.28 -2.91
C TYR A 45 -3.64 3.50 -4.22
N LEU A 46 -3.70 2.16 -4.15
CA LEU A 46 -3.56 1.29 -5.32
C LEU A 46 -4.73 1.37 -6.30
N SER A 47 -5.95 1.59 -5.78
CA SER A 47 -7.17 1.66 -6.59
C SER A 47 -7.33 2.99 -7.32
N GLY A 48 -6.54 4.01 -7.00
CA GLY A 48 -6.65 5.36 -7.59
C GLY A 48 -8.01 6.04 -7.36
N LYS A 49 -8.89 5.41 -6.56
CA LYS A 49 -10.26 5.82 -6.24
C LYS A 49 -10.37 6.49 -4.87
N GLY A 50 -9.30 6.49 -4.09
CA GLY A 50 -9.24 7.17 -2.81
C GLY A 50 -8.56 8.51 -2.95
N ASP A 51 -9.18 9.54 -2.40
CA ASP A 51 -8.52 10.81 -2.12
C ASP A 51 -7.32 10.52 -1.22
N VAL A 52 -6.12 10.48 -1.81
CA VAL A 52 -4.89 10.08 -1.12
C VAL A 52 -4.67 10.96 0.11
N ALA A 53 -5.11 12.22 0.06
CA ALA A 53 -5.09 13.14 1.18
C ALA A 53 -5.94 12.64 2.37
N SER A 54 -7.13 12.08 2.11
CA SER A 54 -7.98 11.52 3.17
C SER A 54 -7.39 10.25 3.79
N ALA A 55 -6.77 9.38 2.98
CA ALA A 55 -6.10 8.18 3.48
C ALA A 55 -4.86 8.53 4.33
N VAL A 56 -4.08 9.54 3.91
CA VAL A 56 -2.92 10.06 4.65
C VAL A 56 -3.34 10.72 5.96
N ASN A 57 -4.42 11.51 5.97
CA ASN A 57 -4.95 12.11 7.19
C ASN A 57 -5.45 11.05 8.19
N MET A 58 -6.11 9.98 7.72
CA MET A 58 -6.57 8.90 8.58
C MET A 58 -5.39 8.10 9.17
N LEU A 59 -4.33 7.86 8.38
CA LEU A 59 -3.09 7.23 8.83
C LEU A 59 -2.35 8.11 9.85
N GLY A 60 -2.27 9.42 9.61
CA GLY A 60 -1.66 10.40 10.51
C GLY A 60 -2.39 10.48 11.84
N GLY A 61 -3.73 10.53 11.84
CA GLY A 61 -4.55 10.52 13.04
C GLY A 61 -4.42 9.22 13.86
N LEU A 62 -4.30 8.06 13.20
CA LEU A 62 -4.08 6.78 13.88
C LEU A 62 -2.68 6.69 14.50
N LEU A 63 -1.66 7.22 13.82
CA LEU A 63 -0.28 7.27 14.31
C LEU A 63 -0.16 8.22 15.52
N ASP A 64 -0.81 9.38 15.45
CA ASP A 64 -0.86 10.35 16.54
C ASP A 64 -1.62 9.79 17.76
N SER A 65 -2.75 9.12 17.53
CA SER A 65 -3.52 8.44 18.57
C SER A 65 -2.73 7.29 19.23
N SER A 66 -1.94 6.55 18.45
CA SER A 66 -1.02 5.52 18.98
C SER A 66 0.12 6.10 19.82
N LYS A 67 0.60 7.31 19.50
CA LYS A 67 1.58 8.04 20.33
C LYS A 67 0.97 8.56 21.63
N LYS A 68 -0.27 9.06 21.58
CA LYS A 68 -0.94 9.69 22.73
C LYS A 68 -1.39 8.67 23.79
N LYS A 69 -1.71 7.44 23.39
CA LYS A 69 -2.14 6.37 24.31
C LYS A 69 -1.01 5.68 25.10
N LYS A 70 0.25 6.12 24.91
CA LYS A 70 1.45 5.62 25.60
C LYS A 70 2.05 6.60 26.62
N LYS A 71 1.38 7.72 26.90
CA LYS A 71 1.73 8.66 27.97
C LYS A 71 0.72 8.58 29.10
#